data_AF-A0A4P9WTH2-F1
#
_entry.id   AF-A0A4P9WTH2-F1
#
_cell.length_a   1.000
_cell.length_b   1.000
_cell.length_c   1.000
_cell.angle_alpha   90.00
_cell.angle_beta   90.00
_cell.angle_gamma   90.00
#
_symmetry.space_group_name_H-M   'P 1'
#
loop_
_entity.id
_entity.type
_entity.pdbx_description
1 polymer ?
#
loop_
_entity_poly.entity_id
_entity_poly.type
_entity_poly.pdbx_seq_one_letter_code
_entity_poly.pdbx_strand_id
1 'polypeptide(L)'
;SCKDVVGFLRKRALLEEDYGRQLAKMVKEFGGKESPKIYGREGSWTAGWTAFGAIHATVAQHHLELATALTELAEDVNTLSKDTERNRKQLRDDVRYQWKQVEDAVGVLEKSKQKYEASTHDWERTSQSSRIAQQAQGHGHSYGADSQLQKLQKNESGARSRATLANEAYRQQLFVTNGKRRDYYELHLPRLIRLLVDSIQKADDGLLRHLQGYVALYERCLMNEAMSTAPPSGQKTQPGMADVLGRVDLDGDLDAYVAVHLAEGRPIGSGAPGAFDATAVPMGNGNASRQYAGLDLITIADRDGEPVPVIVAALIQAIEAQGLAREGIYRVSGNSAHTARLLRRIDLHGTAPQPALRDEDRAVLTSALKQFFRELPDGLFPRASYRPLMQAMRNDDPQRRLMAVHEIINGLPDAHYGTIQVLFRHLAKVAAQEATNRMSADNLGLIWGPSLL
;
A
#
# COMPACT_ATOMS: atom_id res chain seq x y z
N SER A 1 15.45 -0.16 2.86
CA SER A 1 16.14 -0.81 4.00
C SER A 1 15.37 -2.06 4.44
N CYS A 2 15.95 -2.98 5.22
CA CYS A 2 15.23 -4.17 5.71
C CYS A 2 13.92 -3.81 6.45
N LYS A 3 13.91 -2.71 7.21
CA LYS A 3 12.71 -2.23 7.91
C LYS A 3 11.59 -1.85 6.95
N ASP A 4 11.93 -1.20 5.84
CA ASP A 4 10.95 -0.82 4.82
C ASP A 4 10.37 -2.06 4.14
N VAL A 5 11.22 -3.07 3.88
CA VAL A 5 10.80 -4.34 3.30
C VAL A 5 9.88 -5.11 4.25
N VAL A 6 10.19 -5.17 5.55
CA VAL A 6 9.28 -5.74 6.57
C VAL A 6 7.94 -5.01 6.57
N GLY A 7 7.96 -3.67 6.54
CA GLY A 7 6.74 -2.86 6.48
C GLY A 7 5.91 -3.12 5.23
N PHE A 8 6.57 -3.27 4.08
CA PHE A 8 5.93 -3.65 2.81
C PHE A 8 5.30 -5.05 2.90
N LEU A 9 6.08 -6.06 3.31
CA LEU A 9 5.62 -7.46 3.38
C LEU A 9 4.43 -7.62 4.31
N ARG A 10 4.44 -6.99 5.49
CA ARG A 10 3.30 -7.03 6.42
C ARG A 10 2.04 -6.39 5.85
N LYS A 11 2.17 -5.22 5.21
CA LYS A 11 1.02 -4.57 4.56
C LYS A 11 0.50 -5.42 3.40
N ARG A 12 1.39 -6.02 2.62
CA ARG A 12 1.00 -6.92 1.53
C ARG A 12 0.29 -8.16 2.05
N ALA A 13 0.81 -8.80 3.10
CA ALA A 13 0.18 -9.94 3.75
C ALA A 13 -1.24 -9.63 4.22
N LEU A 14 -1.46 -8.47 4.86
CA LEU A 14 -2.80 -8.04 5.29
C LEU A 14 -3.78 -7.87 4.12
N LEU A 15 -3.33 -7.31 2.98
CA LEU A 15 -4.17 -7.18 1.80
C LEU A 15 -4.61 -8.54 1.24
N GLU A 16 -3.67 -9.49 1.16
CA GLU A 16 -3.96 -10.86 0.70
C GLU A 16 -4.88 -11.59 1.69
N GLU A 17 -4.66 -11.40 2.99
CA GLU A 17 -5.51 -11.96 4.04
C GLU A 17 -6.94 -11.44 3.96
N ASP A 18 -7.09 -10.12 3.82
CA ASP A 18 -8.40 -9.47 3.68
C ASP A 18 -9.13 -9.94 2.42
N TYR A 19 -8.43 -10.05 1.29
CA TYR A 19 -8.99 -10.57 0.06
C TYR A 19 -9.47 -12.02 0.24
N GLY A 20 -8.60 -12.91 0.72
CA GLY A 20 -8.92 -14.32 0.94
C GLY A 20 -10.08 -14.51 1.92
N ARG A 21 -10.11 -13.78 3.04
CA ARG A 21 -11.20 -13.84 4.03
C ARG A 21 -12.53 -13.35 3.47
N GLN A 22 -12.52 -12.23 2.75
CA GLN A 22 -13.74 -11.69 2.15
C GLN A 22 -14.29 -12.61 1.07
N LEU A 23 -13.42 -13.20 0.25
CA LEU A 23 -13.82 -14.17 -0.77
C LEU A 23 -14.38 -15.45 -0.14
N ALA A 24 -13.73 -16.01 0.87
CA ALA A 24 -14.23 -17.19 1.59
C ALA A 24 -15.59 -16.92 2.26
N LYS A 25 -15.77 -15.72 2.84
CA LYS A 25 -17.05 -15.29 3.42
C LYS A 25 -18.14 -15.21 2.36
N MET A 26 -17.84 -14.61 1.20
CA MET A 26 -18.77 -14.53 0.07
C MET A 26 -19.19 -15.92 -0.40
N VAL A 27 -18.25 -16.86 -0.57
CA VAL A 27 -18.59 -18.24 -0.97
C VAL A 27 -19.50 -18.90 0.06
N LYS A 28 -19.28 -18.69 1.37
CA LYS A 28 -20.16 -19.23 2.41
C LYS A 28 -21.57 -18.61 2.37
N GLU A 29 -21.66 -17.30 2.13
CA GLU A 29 -22.92 -16.56 2.04
C GLU A 29 -23.78 -17.02 0.85
N PHE A 30 -23.16 -17.28 -0.30
CA PHE A 30 -23.86 -17.64 -1.54
C PHE A 30 -23.85 -19.14 -1.88
N GLY A 31 -23.10 -19.97 -1.14
CA GLY A 31 -22.96 -21.42 -1.36
C GLY A 31 -23.55 -22.30 -0.25
N GLY A 32 -24.07 -21.72 0.83
CA GLY A 32 -24.69 -22.48 1.92
C GLY A 32 -26.10 -23.03 1.61
N LYS A 33 -26.63 -23.91 2.48
CA LYS A 33 -28.03 -24.39 2.45
C LYS A 33 -29.07 -23.26 2.56
N GLU A 34 -28.64 -22.07 2.92
CA GLU A 34 -29.42 -20.82 3.00
C GLU A 34 -29.21 -19.91 1.78
N SER A 35 -28.59 -20.40 0.70
CA SER A 35 -28.69 -19.74 -0.61
C SER A 35 -30.17 -19.39 -0.82
N PRO A 36 -30.51 -18.14 -1.15
CA PRO A 36 -31.90 -17.72 -1.31
C PRO A 36 -32.53 -18.77 -2.21
N LYS A 37 -33.56 -19.47 -1.72
CA LYS A 37 -34.25 -20.52 -2.48
C LYS A 37 -34.57 -19.92 -3.84
N ILE A 38 -33.74 -20.21 -4.85
CA ILE A 38 -34.04 -19.83 -6.22
C ILE A 38 -35.08 -20.87 -6.58
N TYR A 39 -36.34 -20.54 -6.25
CA TYR A 39 -37.48 -21.40 -6.49
C TYR A 39 -37.39 -21.92 -7.93
N GLY A 40 -37.28 -23.24 -8.10
CA GLY A 40 -37.28 -23.90 -9.41
C GLY A 40 -35.92 -24.10 -10.08
N ARG A 41 -34.78 -23.79 -9.45
CA ARG A 41 -33.45 -24.20 -9.98
C ARG A 41 -32.88 -25.37 -9.20
N GLU A 42 -33.13 -26.57 -9.69
CA GLU A 42 -32.59 -27.84 -9.20
C GLU A 42 -31.75 -28.50 -10.31
N GLY A 43 -31.14 -29.66 -10.03
CA GLY A 43 -30.39 -30.40 -11.06
C GLY A 43 -29.02 -29.80 -11.38
N SER A 44 -28.73 -29.66 -12.67
CA SER A 44 -27.42 -29.29 -13.20
C SER A 44 -27.01 -27.86 -12.85
N TRP A 45 -27.96 -26.91 -12.75
CA TRP A 45 -27.70 -25.56 -12.27
C TRP A 45 -27.09 -25.54 -10.86
N THR A 46 -27.68 -26.27 -9.92
CA THR A 46 -27.23 -26.29 -8.52
C THR A 46 -25.87 -26.95 -8.40
N ALA A 47 -25.62 -28.01 -9.18
CA ALA A 47 -24.31 -28.64 -9.25
C ALA A 47 -23.25 -27.68 -9.82
N GLY A 48 -23.55 -26.98 -10.91
CA GLY A 48 -22.66 -25.99 -11.53
C GLY A 48 -22.36 -24.80 -10.62
N TRP A 49 -23.38 -24.24 -9.96
CA TRP A 49 -23.23 -23.15 -8.99
C TRP A 49 -22.39 -23.55 -7.77
N THR A 50 -22.62 -24.75 -7.24
CA THR A 50 -21.85 -25.28 -6.10
C THR A 50 -20.38 -25.47 -6.49
N ALA A 51 -20.12 -26.05 -7.67
CA ALA A 51 -18.77 -26.23 -8.17
C ALA A 51 -18.06 -24.90 -8.44
N PHE A 52 -18.76 -23.91 -9.01
CA PHE A 52 -18.26 -22.55 -9.21
C PHE A 52 -17.86 -21.87 -7.88
N GLY A 53 -18.68 -22.03 -6.84
CA GLY A 53 -18.37 -21.57 -5.49
C GLY A 53 -17.17 -22.29 -4.88
N ALA A 54 -17.07 -23.61 -5.07
CA ALA A 54 -15.93 -24.40 -4.58
C ALA A 54 -14.59 -23.93 -5.19
N ILE A 55 -14.57 -23.59 -6.49
CA ILE A 55 -13.36 -23.03 -7.12
C ILE A 55 -12.97 -21.69 -6.48
N HIS A 56 -13.94 -20.80 -6.21
CA HIS A 56 -13.66 -19.54 -5.51
C HIS A 56 -13.18 -19.76 -4.06
N ALA A 57 -13.64 -20.81 -3.38
CA ALA A 57 -13.11 -21.19 -2.07
C ALA A 57 -11.64 -21.63 -2.17
N THR A 58 -11.27 -22.36 -3.22
CA THR A 58 -9.87 -22.72 -3.49
C THR A 58 -9.02 -21.49 -3.79
N VAL A 59 -9.50 -20.54 -4.60
CA VAL A 59 -8.81 -19.26 -4.83
C VAL A 59 -8.61 -18.52 -3.50
N ALA A 60 -9.66 -18.40 -2.68
CA ALA A 60 -9.57 -17.76 -1.37
C ALA A 60 -8.48 -18.41 -0.49
N GLN A 61 -8.40 -19.74 -0.50
CA GLN A 61 -7.38 -20.49 0.24
C GLN A 61 -5.96 -20.17 -0.23
N HIS A 62 -5.71 -20.06 -1.54
CA HIS A 62 -4.40 -19.68 -2.07
C HIS A 62 -3.94 -18.31 -1.57
N HIS A 63 -4.83 -17.31 -1.53
CA HIS A 63 -4.51 -15.99 -1.00
C HIS A 63 -4.22 -16.01 0.51
N LEU A 64 -4.96 -16.82 1.28
CA LEU A 64 -4.70 -16.98 2.73
C LEU A 64 -3.35 -17.66 2.99
N GLU A 65 -2.98 -18.64 2.18
CA GLU A 65 -1.67 -19.29 2.23
C GLU A 65 -0.54 -18.32 1.87
N LEU A 66 -0.73 -17.51 0.82
CA LEU A 66 0.20 -16.44 0.46
C LEU A 66 0.34 -15.44 1.61
N ALA A 67 -0.75 -14.96 2.21
CA ALA A 67 -0.71 -14.03 3.33
C ALA A 67 0.09 -14.57 4.53
N THR A 68 -0.11 -15.85 4.86
CA THR A 68 0.62 -16.54 5.92
C THR A 68 2.12 -16.60 5.59
N ALA A 69 2.47 -17.04 4.39
CA ALA A 69 3.87 -17.12 3.95
C ALA A 69 4.56 -15.75 3.89
N LEU A 70 3.84 -14.70 3.49
CA LEU A 70 4.36 -13.33 3.50
C LEU A 70 4.59 -12.79 4.91
N THR A 71 3.77 -13.21 5.88
CA THR A 71 3.95 -12.86 7.29
C THR A 71 5.20 -13.52 7.86
N GLU A 72 5.42 -14.81 7.57
CA GLU A 72 6.64 -15.53 7.94
C GLU A 72 7.89 -14.89 7.32
N LEU A 73 7.84 -14.61 6.02
CA LEU A 73 8.93 -13.94 5.30
C LEU A 73 9.26 -12.56 5.91
N ALA A 74 8.25 -11.83 6.37
CA ALA A 74 8.46 -10.55 7.05
C ALA A 74 9.19 -10.73 8.39
N GLU A 75 8.90 -11.79 9.15
CA GLU A 75 9.62 -12.09 10.39
C GLU A 75 11.06 -12.55 10.14
N ASP A 76 11.31 -13.28 9.07
CA ASP A 76 12.67 -13.68 8.68
C ASP A 76 13.53 -12.45 8.32
N VAL A 77 12.98 -11.52 7.52
CA VAL A 77 13.68 -10.26 7.19
C VAL A 77 13.88 -9.39 8.44
N ASN A 78 12.91 -9.39 9.36
CA ASN A 78 13.03 -8.68 10.64
C ASN A 78 14.15 -9.27 11.52
N THR A 79 14.27 -10.59 11.55
CA THR A 79 15.32 -11.31 12.27
C THR A 79 16.70 -11.01 11.66
N LEU A 80 16.82 -11.09 10.33
CA LEU A 80 18.03 -10.67 9.61
C LEU A 80 18.44 -9.23 9.95
N SER A 81 17.47 -8.31 10.00
CA SER A 81 17.72 -6.92 10.36
C SER A 81 18.24 -6.76 11.79
N LYS A 82 17.67 -7.50 12.76
CA LYS A 82 18.07 -7.46 14.17
C LYS A 82 19.47 -8.04 14.37
N ASP A 83 19.76 -9.17 13.74
CA ASP A 83 21.06 -9.83 13.83
C ASP A 83 22.17 -8.98 13.20
N THR A 84 21.90 -8.37 12.04
CA THR A 84 22.83 -7.44 11.38
C THR A 84 23.14 -6.25 12.29
N GLU A 85 22.12 -5.66 12.92
CA GLU A 85 22.31 -4.52 13.83
C GLU A 85 23.07 -4.92 15.11
N ARG A 86 22.82 -6.12 15.65
CA ARG A 86 23.58 -6.67 16.79
C ARG A 86 25.06 -6.84 16.43
N ASN A 87 25.34 -7.46 15.28
CA ASN A 87 26.71 -7.68 14.81
C ASN A 87 27.44 -6.36 14.54
N ARG A 88 26.77 -5.39 13.92
CA ARG A 88 27.32 -4.05 13.68
C ARG A 88 27.69 -3.33 14.98
N LYS A 89 26.83 -3.42 16.01
CA LYS A 89 27.13 -2.85 17.34
C LYS A 89 28.34 -3.53 17.97
N GLN A 90 28.41 -4.86 17.94
CA GLN A 90 29.55 -5.61 18.47
C GLN A 90 30.85 -5.19 17.77
N LEU A 91 30.87 -5.14 16.44
CA LEU A 91 32.06 -4.72 15.68
C LEU A 91 32.49 -3.29 16.00
N ARG A 92 31.53 -2.37 16.16
CA ARG A 92 31.83 -0.99 16.58
C ARG A 92 32.48 -0.96 17.96
N ASP A 93 31.96 -1.74 18.90
CA ASP A 93 32.46 -1.78 20.27
C ASP A 93 33.85 -2.45 20.32
N ASP A 94 34.10 -3.47 19.49
CA ASP A 94 35.42 -4.09 19.31
C ASP A 94 36.44 -3.09 18.75
N VAL A 95 36.08 -2.32 17.70
CA VAL A 95 36.94 -1.25 17.15
C VAL A 95 37.29 -0.24 18.23
N ARG A 96 36.30 0.20 19.01
CA ARG A 96 36.49 1.15 20.11
C ARG A 96 37.40 0.59 21.19
N TYR A 97 37.23 -0.68 21.54
CA TYR A 97 38.08 -1.36 22.51
C TYR A 97 39.54 -1.44 22.03
N GLN A 98 39.77 -1.88 20.79
CA GLN A 98 41.13 -1.98 20.23
C GLN A 98 41.80 -0.61 20.13
N TRP A 99 41.06 0.43 19.74
CA TRP A 99 41.58 1.80 19.71
C TRP A 99 41.93 2.31 21.12
N LYS A 100 41.09 2.03 22.11
CA LYS A 100 41.34 2.42 23.51
C LYS A 100 42.65 1.83 24.04
N GLN A 101 42.99 0.59 23.66
CA GLN A 101 44.28 -0.02 24.03
C GLN A 101 45.48 0.78 23.49
N VAL A 102 45.36 1.32 22.28
CA VAL A 102 46.39 2.18 21.68
C VAL A 102 46.44 3.53 22.40
N GLU A 103 45.29 4.14 22.66
CA GLU A 103 45.16 5.43 23.35
C GLU A 103 45.74 5.38 24.77
N ASP A 104 45.40 4.35 25.55
CA ASP A 104 45.91 4.16 26.90
C ASP A 104 47.44 3.97 26.88
N ALA A 105 47.97 3.20 25.91
CA ALA A 105 49.43 3.01 25.75
C ALA A 105 50.16 4.30 25.38
N VAL A 106 49.58 5.12 24.49
CA VAL A 106 50.11 6.45 24.14
C VAL A 106 50.08 7.38 25.36
N GLY A 107 49.02 7.33 26.17
CA GLY A 107 48.94 8.10 27.42
C GLY A 107 50.04 7.74 28.42
N VAL A 108 50.40 6.45 28.54
CA VAL A 108 51.53 6.00 29.38
C VAL A 108 52.87 6.44 28.79
N LEU A 109 53.02 6.37 27.46
CA LEU A 109 54.23 6.84 26.77
C LEU A 109 54.49 8.32 27.02
N GLU A 110 53.45 9.16 26.93
CA GLU A 110 53.58 10.60 27.14
C GLU A 110 53.99 10.93 28.58
N LYS A 111 53.45 10.23 29.57
CA LYS A 111 53.89 10.37 30.98
C LYS A 111 55.34 9.95 31.18
N SER A 112 55.76 8.86 30.53
CA SER A 112 57.15 8.38 30.59
C SER A 112 58.11 9.39 29.94
N LYS A 113 57.71 9.97 28.81
CA LYS A 113 58.44 11.04 28.12
C LYS A 113 58.60 12.29 28.99
N GLN A 114 57.52 12.78 29.59
CA GLN A 114 57.57 13.94 30.51
C GLN A 114 58.53 13.70 31.68
N LYS A 115 58.54 12.49 32.26
CA LYS A 115 59.46 12.12 33.34
C LYS A 115 60.92 12.10 32.87
N TYR A 116 61.18 11.59 31.67
CA TYR A 116 62.50 11.62 31.05
C TYR A 116 62.98 13.04 30.79
N GLU A 117 62.15 13.90 30.19
CA GLU A 117 62.47 15.31 29.92
C GLU A 117 62.78 16.07 31.22
N ALA A 118 61.93 15.91 32.24
CA ALA A 118 62.14 16.54 33.55
C ALA A 118 63.43 16.07 34.23
N SER A 119 63.73 14.76 34.18
CA SER A 119 64.95 14.20 34.76
C SER A 119 66.21 14.65 34.01
N THR A 120 66.11 14.82 32.69
CA THR A 120 67.21 15.30 31.85
C THR A 120 67.51 16.77 32.14
N HIS A 121 66.47 17.61 32.22
CA HIS A 121 66.62 19.02 32.59
C HIS A 121 67.21 19.19 34.00
N ASP A 122 66.85 18.34 34.98
CA ASP A 122 67.47 18.34 36.31
C ASP A 122 68.97 17.96 36.26
N TRP A 123 69.31 16.95 35.46
CA TRP A 123 70.71 16.56 35.24
C TRP A 123 71.52 17.68 34.57
N GLU A 124 70.98 18.35 33.55
CA GLU A 124 71.65 19.48 32.89
C GLU A 124 71.94 20.62 33.87
N ARG A 125 70.96 20.98 34.70
CA ARG A 125 71.11 22.02 35.74
C ARG A 125 72.19 21.67 36.76
N THR A 126 72.17 20.42 37.26
CA THR A 126 73.14 19.96 38.27
C THR A 126 74.55 19.79 37.68
N SER A 127 74.66 19.37 36.42
CA SER A 127 75.93 19.27 35.69
C SER A 127 76.54 20.66 35.44
N GLN A 128 75.73 21.65 35.03
CA GLN A 128 76.18 23.03 34.90
C GLN A 128 76.70 23.59 36.24
N SER A 129 75.99 23.34 37.34
CA SER A 129 76.40 23.77 38.68
C SER A 129 77.72 23.13 39.13
N SER A 130 77.89 21.84 38.87
CA SER A 130 79.15 21.09 39.12
C SER A 130 80.30 21.63 38.28
N ARG A 131 80.08 21.90 36.98
CA ARG A 131 81.08 22.44 36.06
C ARG A 131 81.56 23.84 36.45
N ILE A 132 80.64 24.73 36.84
CA ILE A 132 81.00 26.08 37.33
C ILE A 132 81.86 25.97 38.59
N ALA A 133 81.51 25.09 39.53
CA ALA A 133 82.30 24.86 40.74
C ALA A 133 83.70 24.27 40.45
N GLN A 134 83.83 23.41 39.44
CA GLN A 134 85.14 22.90 38.98
C GLN A 134 86.02 24.02 38.40
N GLN A 135 85.46 24.91 37.59
CA GLN A 135 86.21 26.04 37.00
C GLN A 135 86.67 27.04 38.07
N ALA A 136 85.87 27.25 39.11
CA ALA A 136 86.22 28.15 40.22
C ALA A 136 87.40 27.66 41.08
N GLN A 137 87.65 26.34 41.17
CA GLN A 137 88.82 25.80 41.89
C GLN A 137 90.17 26.19 41.27
N GLY A 138 90.20 26.49 39.96
CA GLY A 138 91.41 26.92 39.26
C GLY A 138 91.84 28.37 39.54
N HIS A 139 91.09 29.13 40.35
CA HIS A 139 91.34 30.57 40.61
C HIS A 139 91.51 30.94 42.10
N GLY A 140 91.60 29.97 43.01
CA GLY A 140 91.96 30.23 44.42
C GLY A 140 91.59 29.10 45.36
N HIS A 141 92.55 28.59 46.14
CA HIS A 141 92.32 27.54 47.13
C HIS A 141 91.71 28.11 48.42
N SER A 142 90.44 27.77 48.67
CA SER A 142 89.73 28.00 49.94
C SER A 142 89.51 26.68 50.67
N TYR A 143 89.79 26.63 51.97
CA TYR A 143 89.54 25.46 52.82
C TYR A 143 88.04 25.11 52.85
N GLY A 144 87.67 23.91 52.37
CA GLY A 144 86.28 23.42 52.31
C GLY A 144 85.69 23.35 50.89
N ALA A 145 86.33 23.98 49.90
CA ALA A 145 85.88 23.96 48.50
C ALA A 145 85.85 22.54 47.90
N ASP A 146 86.78 21.66 48.29
CA ASP A 146 86.84 20.26 47.82
C ASP A 146 85.65 19.42 48.32
N SER A 147 85.24 19.61 49.58
CA SER A 147 84.08 18.90 50.14
C SER A 147 82.78 19.35 49.46
N GLN A 148 82.66 20.64 49.15
CA GLN A 148 81.51 21.20 48.45
C GLN A 148 81.47 20.74 46.99
N LEU A 149 82.62 20.66 46.32
CA LEU A 149 82.73 20.10 44.97
C LEU A 149 82.34 18.63 44.93
N GLN A 150 82.84 17.81 45.86
CA GLN A 150 82.46 16.40 45.98
C GLN A 150 80.95 16.20 46.16
N LYS A 151 80.29 17.06 46.94
CA LYS A 151 78.82 17.02 47.11
C LYS A 151 78.09 17.33 45.80
N LEU A 152 78.54 18.34 45.05
CA LEU A 152 77.95 18.70 43.76
C LEU A 152 78.16 17.60 42.71
N GLN A 153 79.34 16.98 42.67
CA GLN A 153 79.63 15.84 41.80
C GLN A 153 78.78 14.61 42.16
N LYS A 154 78.55 14.35 43.45
CA LYS A 154 77.65 13.27 43.90
C LYS A 154 76.19 13.55 43.54
N ASN A 155 75.75 14.80 43.62
CA ASN A 155 74.40 15.20 43.22
C ASN A 155 74.22 15.08 41.70
N GLU A 156 75.21 15.51 40.91
CA GLU A 156 75.23 15.36 39.45
C GLU A 156 75.17 13.88 39.04
N SER A 157 76.00 13.02 39.65
CA SER A 157 76.00 11.58 39.33
C SER A 157 74.66 10.92 39.68
N GLY A 158 74.03 11.33 40.79
CA GLY A 158 72.67 10.91 41.15
C GLY A 158 71.61 11.37 40.13
N ALA A 159 71.66 12.63 39.68
CA ALA A 159 70.75 13.16 38.66
C ALA A 159 70.94 12.45 37.31
N ARG A 160 72.20 12.21 36.92
CA ARG A 160 72.55 11.44 35.71
C ARG A 160 71.96 10.03 35.75
N SER A 161 72.10 9.33 36.88
CA SER A 161 71.54 7.99 37.06
C SER A 161 70.00 7.97 36.94
N ARG A 162 69.32 8.96 37.53
CA ARG A 162 67.86 9.12 37.37
C ARG A 162 67.46 9.38 35.92
N ALA A 163 68.19 10.24 35.21
CA ALA A 163 67.94 10.52 33.80
C ALA A 163 68.16 9.28 32.91
N THR A 164 69.21 8.48 33.17
CA THR A 164 69.44 7.23 32.43
C THR A 164 68.33 6.21 32.65
N LEU A 165 67.86 6.04 33.90
CA LEU A 165 66.75 5.13 34.21
C LEU A 165 65.43 5.60 33.57
N ALA A 166 65.17 6.91 33.58
CA ALA A 166 63.97 7.46 32.94
C ALA A 166 64.02 7.30 31.40
N ASN A 167 65.18 7.46 30.79
CA ASN A 167 65.37 7.22 29.35
C ASN A 167 65.14 5.75 28.99
N GLU A 168 65.67 4.82 29.78
CA GLU A 168 65.45 3.39 29.54
C GLU A 168 63.97 3.02 29.65
N ALA A 169 63.29 3.50 30.69
CA ALA A 169 61.84 3.31 30.86
C ALA A 169 61.03 3.93 29.70
N TYR A 170 61.41 5.11 29.20
CA TYR A 170 60.79 5.72 28.03
C TYR A 170 60.98 4.88 26.77
N ARG A 171 62.20 4.40 26.51
CA ARG A 171 62.50 3.56 25.33
C ARG A 171 61.76 2.22 25.38
N GLN A 172 61.68 1.59 26.55
CA GLN A 172 60.89 0.38 26.73
C GLN A 172 59.39 0.63 26.46
N GLN A 173 58.83 1.71 27.02
CA GLN A 173 57.43 2.06 26.78
C GLN A 173 57.17 2.44 25.31
N LEU A 174 58.13 3.08 24.64
CA LEU A 174 58.05 3.41 23.21
C LEU A 174 57.95 2.14 22.37
N PHE A 175 58.76 1.13 22.67
CA PHE A 175 58.70 -0.19 22.02
C PHE A 175 57.32 -0.84 22.20
N VAL A 176 56.81 -0.88 23.44
CA VAL A 176 55.47 -1.43 23.74
C VAL A 176 54.37 -0.69 22.98
N THR A 177 54.40 0.64 23.00
CA THR A 177 53.38 1.49 22.35
C THR A 177 53.41 1.34 20.83
N ASN A 178 54.60 1.29 20.24
CA ASN A 178 54.76 1.03 18.81
C ASN A 178 54.28 -0.37 18.44
N GLY A 179 54.51 -1.38 19.29
CA GLY A 179 53.94 -2.72 19.13
C GLY A 179 52.42 -2.67 19.09
N LYS A 180 51.76 -2.02 20.07
CA LYS A 180 50.30 -1.87 20.11
C LYS A 180 49.74 -1.12 18.89
N ARG A 181 50.41 -0.04 18.46
CA ARG A 181 50.02 0.69 17.24
C ARG A 181 50.13 -0.19 16.00
N ARG A 182 51.23 -0.92 15.85
CA ARG A 182 51.44 -1.83 14.74
C ARG A 182 50.36 -2.91 14.71
N ASP A 183 50.12 -3.59 15.83
CA ASP A 183 49.10 -4.63 15.93
C ASP A 183 47.70 -4.07 15.60
N TYR A 184 47.39 -2.84 16.01
CA TYR A 184 46.13 -2.20 15.64
C TYR A 184 45.98 -2.02 14.13
N TYR A 185 46.97 -1.41 13.45
CA TYR A 185 46.87 -1.08 12.03
C TYR A 185 47.11 -2.26 11.09
N GLU A 186 47.98 -3.20 11.46
CA GLU A 186 48.37 -4.32 10.59
C GLU A 186 47.50 -5.57 10.82
N LEU A 187 46.94 -5.74 12.02
CA LEU A 187 46.17 -6.94 12.37
C LEU A 187 44.70 -6.62 12.68
N HIS A 188 44.42 -5.77 13.68
CA HIS A 188 43.06 -5.62 14.18
C HIS A 188 42.14 -4.84 13.24
N LEU A 189 42.60 -3.69 12.74
CA LEU A 189 41.80 -2.82 11.88
C LEU A 189 41.42 -3.50 10.55
N PRO A 190 42.35 -4.12 9.79
CA PRO A 190 41.99 -4.84 8.57
C PRO A 190 41.03 -5.99 8.83
N ARG A 191 41.22 -6.73 9.92
CA ARG A 191 40.31 -7.82 10.31
C ARG A 191 38.90 -7.32 10.60
N LEU A 192 38.77 -6.25 11.41
CA LEU A 192 37.47 -5.68 11.77
C LEU A 192 36.76 -5.06 10.57
N ILE A 193 37.49 -4.42 9.65
CA ILE A 193 36.94 -3.92 8.38
C ILE A 193 36.42 -5.09 7.52
N ARG A 194 37.18 -6.18 7.38
CA ARG A 194 36.72 -7.37 6.64
C ARG A 194 35.44 -7.94 7.25
N LEU A 195 35.40 -8.10 8.57
CA LEU A 195 34.19 -8.59 9.25
C LEU A 195 32.98 -7.65 9.06
N LEU A 196 33.20 -6.34 9.01
CA LEU A 196 32.15 -5.38 8.71
C LEU A 196 31.64 -5.53 7.27
N VAL A 197 32.54 -5.64 6.30
CA VAL A 197 32.20 -5.87 4.89
C VAL A 197 31.43 -7.18 4.73
N ASP A 198 31.90 -8.27 5.34
CA ASP A 198 31.21 -9.57 5.32
C ASP A 198 29.81 -9.46 5.94
N SER A 199 29.66 -8.68 7.02
CA SER A 199 28.36 -8.46 7.65
C SER A 199 27.40 -7.67 6.75
N ILE A 200 27.90 -6.71 5.97
CA ILE A 200 27.11 -5.94 5.01
C ILE A 200 26.68 -6.85 3.87
N GLN A 201 27.62 -7.58 3.27
CA GLN A 201 27.33 -8.52 2.17
C GLN A 201 26.32 -9.59 2.59
N LYS A 202 26.48 -10.19 3.77
CA LYS A 202 25.49 -11.16 4.30
C LYS A 202 24.10 -10.56 4.47
N ALA A 203 24.01 -9.29 4.87
CA ALA A 203 22.73 -8.60 4.99
C ALA A 203 22.10 -8.32 3.63
N ASP A 204 22.90 -7.87 2.65
CA ASP A 204 22.45 -7.58 1.29
C ASP A 204 22.02 -8.86 0.55
N ASP A 205 22.85 -9.90 0.57
CA ASP A 205 22.55 -11.21 -0.02
C ASP A 205 21.36 -11.88 0.69
N GLY A 206 21.27 -11.70 2.01
CA GLY A 206 20.12 -12.11 2.80
C GLY A 206 18.86 -11.43 2.29
N LEU A 207 18.83 -10.11 2.25
CA LEU A 207 17.68 -9.35 1.82
C LEU A 207 17.25 -9.70 0.38
N LEU A 208 18.22 -9.82 -0.54
CA LEU A 208 17.95 -10.22 -1.92
C LEU A 208 17.28 -11.59 -2.00
N ARG A 209 17.77 -12.59 -1.27
CA ARG A 209 17.16 -13.93 -1.22
C ARG A 209 15.72 -13.90 -0.69
N HIS A 210 15.43 -13.09 0.31
CA HIS A 210 14.05 -12.97 0.82
C HIS A 210 13.13 -12.27 -0.21
N LEU A 211 13.63 -11.27 -0.94
CA LEU A 211 12.88 -10.64 -2.03
C LEU A 211 12.63 -11.60 -3.20
N GLN A 212 13.60 -12.47 -3.53
CA GLN A 212 13.38 -13.55 -4.49
C GLN A 212 12.34 -14.55 -3.97
N GLY A 213 12.37 -14.87 -2.67
CA GLY A 213 11.33 -15.67 -2.01
C GLY A 213 9.93 -15.05 -2.14
N TYR A 214 9.82 -13.73 -1.97
CA TYR A 214 8.57 -13.01 -2.22
C TYR A 214 8.04 -13.22 -3.64
N VAL A 215 8.91 -13.05 -4.65
CA VAL A 215 8.54 -13.24 -6.07
C VAL A 215 8.04 -14.67 -6.29
N ALA A 216 8.79 -15.68 -5.83
CA ALA A 216 8.40 -17.08 -5.98
C ALA A 216 7.07 -17.41 -5.31
N LEU A 217 6.81 -16.87 -4.10
CA LEU A 217 5.53 -17.03 -3.40
C LEU A 217 4.38 -16.42 -4.19
N TYR A 218 4.58 -15.21 -4.72
CA TYR A 218 3.57 -14.48 -5.48
C TYR A 218 3.26 -15.16 -6.82
N GLU A 219 4.28 -15.51 -7.59
CA GLU A 219 4.14 -16.25 -8.86
C GLU A 219 3.45 -17.60 -8.66
N ARG A 220 3.78 -18.31 -7.57
CA ARG A 220 3.11 -19.57 -7.22
C ARG A 220 1.63 -19.36 -6.92
N CYS A 221 1.25 -18.28 -6.23
CA CYS A 221 -0.15 -17.95 -5.97
C CYS A 221 -0.91 -17.71 -7.28
N LEU A 222 -0.37 -16.86 -8.15
CA LEU A 222 -0.94 -16.56 -9.46
C LEU A 222 -1.11 -17.83 -10.32
N MET A 223 -0.10 -18.69 -10.34
CA MET A 223 -0.16 -19.96 -11.07
C MET A 223 -1.24 -20.89 -10.50
N ASN A 224 -1.32 -21.01 -9.17
CA ASN A 224 -2.31 -21.84 -8.51
C ASN A 224 -3.74 -21.34 -8.77
N GLU A 225 -3.96 -20.03 -8.76
CA GLU A 225 -5.24 -19.41 -9.14
C GLU A 225 -5.60 -19.68 -10.61
N ALA A 226 -4.65 -19.50 -11.53
CA ALA A 226 -4.85 -19.79 -12.94
C ALA A 226 -5.23 -21.27 -13.15
N MET A 227 -4.56 -22.19 -12.46
CA MET A 227 -4.85 -23.63 -12.52
C MET A 227 -6.22 -23.99 -11.94
N SER A 228 -6.69 -23.29 -10.90
CA SER A 228 -8.04 -23.50 -10.35
C SER A 228 -9.14 -22.92 -11.23
N THR A 229 -8.89 -21.76 -11.85
CA THR A 229 -9.91 -21.02 -12.62
C THR A 229 -10.02 -21.51 -14.07
N ALA A 230 -8.89 -21.80 -14.70
CA ALA A 230 -8.77 -22.16 -16.11
C ALA A 230 -7.62 -23.19 -16.32
N PRO A 231 -7.83 -24.45 -15.92
CA PRO A 231 -6.82 -25.49 -16.07
C PRO A 231 -6.54 -25.77 -17.57
N PRO A 232 -5.28 -26.10 -17.94
CA PRO A 232 -4.91 -26.36 -19.31
C PRO A 232 -5.62 -27.60 -19.88
N SER A 233 -6.06 -27.49 -21.13
CA SER A 233 -6.78 -28.55 -21.85
C SER A 233 -5.93 -29.82 -21.99
N GLY A 234 -6.50 -30.98 -21.67
CA GLY A 234 -5.87 -32.30 -21.90
C GLY A 234 -5.21 -32.95 -20.66
N GLN A 235 -5.19 -32.28 -19.51
CA GLN A 235 -4.86 -32.94 -18.24
C GLN A 235 -6.12 -33.46 -17.54
N LYS A 236 -6.00 -34.58 -16.79
CA LYS A 236 -7.05 -35.08 -15.87
C LYS A 236 -7.14 -34.19 -14.62
N THR A 237 -7.25 -32.89 -14.81
CA THR A 237 -7.38 -31.88 -13.76
C THR A 237 -8.87 -31.62 -13.48
N GLN A 238 -9.17 -31.03 -12.33
CA GLN A 238 -10.54 -30.61 -12.00
C GLN A 238 -11.06 -29.62 -13.06
N PRO A 239 -12.38 -29.56 -13.32
CA PRO A 239 -12.95 -28.63 -14.30
C PRO A 239 -12.75 -27.17 -13.87
N GLY A 240 -12.45 -26.29 -14.83
CA GLY A 240 -12.35 -24.85 -14.59
C GLY A 240 -13.71 -24.17 -14.45
N MET A 241 -13.71 -22.86 -14.20
CA MET A 241 -14.93 -22.08 -14.01
C MET A 241 -15.86 -22.11 -15.22
N ALA A 242 -15.30 -21.97 -16.42
CA ALA A 242 -16.08 -22.05 -17.66
C ALA A 242 -16.66 -23.46 -17.87
N ASP A 243 -15.90 -24.50 -17.53
CA ASP A 243 -16.33 -25.89 -17.70
C ASP A 243 -17.48 -26.24 -16.76
N VAL A 244 -17.42 -25.82 -15.49
CA VAL A 244 -18.49 -26.14 -14.51
C VAL A 244 -19.79 -25.42 -14.83
N LEU A 245 -19.72 -24.21 -15.38
CA LEU A 245 -20.92 -23.47 -15.84
C LEU A 245 -21.40 -23.95 -17.20
N GLY A 246 -20.50 -24.36 -18.09
CA GLY A 246 -20.85 -24.93 -19.40
C GLY A 246 -21.54 -26.30 -19.32
N ARG A 247 -21.44 -26.99 -18.16
CA ARG A 247 -22.17 -28.24 -17.87
C ARG A 247 -23.60 -28.03 -17.39
N VAL A 248 -24.02 -26.77 -17.21
CA VAL A 248 -25.40 -26.46 -16.83
C VAL A 248 -26.30 -26.66 -18.06
N ASP A 249 -27.23 -27.59 -17.95
CA ASP A 249 -28.22 -27.93 -18.97
C ASP A 249 -29.58 -27.40 -18.53
N LEU A 250 -29.93 -26.22 -19.04
CA LEU A 250 -31.17 -25.53 -18.67
C LEU A 250 -32.42 -26.24 -19.22
N ASP A 251 -32.32 -26.82 -20.42
CA ASP A 251 -33.43 -27.53 -21.06
C ASP A 251 -33.68 -28.86 -20.32
N GLY A 252 -32.61 -29.59 -20.01
CA GLY A 252 -32.69 -30.81 -19.20
C GLY A 252 -33.19 -30.55 -17.77
N ASP A 253 -32.78 -29.45 -17.13
CA ASP A 253 -33.28 -29.06 -15.81
C ASP A 253 -34.78 -28.71 -15.86
N LEU A 254 -35.26 -28.06 -16.93
CA LEU A 254 -36.67 -27.74 -17.12
C LEU A 254 -37.50 -29.01 -17.37
N ASP A 255 -37.02 -29.91 -18.22
CA ASP A 255 -37.68 -31.19 -18.49
C ASP A 255 -37.82 -32.03 -17.22
N ALA A 256 -36.75 -32.11 -16.40
CA ALA A 256 -36.78 -32.78 -15.10
C ALA A 256 -37.78 -32.13 -14.14
N TYR A 257 -37.80 -30.79 -14.08
CA TYR A 257 -38.75 -30.06 -13.24
C TYR A 257 -40.21 -30.33 -13.64
N VAL A 258 -40.51 -30.25 -14.93
CA VAL A 258 -41.84 -30.50 -15.50
C VAL A 258 -42.28 -31.94 -15.26
N ALA A 259 -41.39 -32.92 -15.45
CA ALA A 259 -41.68 -34.33 -15.19
C ALA A 259 -42.08 -34.60 -13.73
N VAL A 260 -41.37 -34.00 -12.77
CA VAL A 260 -41.68 -34.12 -11.34
C VAL A 260 -43.04 -33.48 -11.00
N HIS A 261 -43.32 -32.28 -11.51
CA HIS A 261 -44.52 -31.52 -11.14
C HIS A 261 -45.79 -31.93 -11.90
N LEU A 262 -45.66 -32.50 -13.11
CA LEU A 262 -46.79 -33.11 -13.83
C LEU A 262 -47.15 -34.50 -13.28
N ALA A 263 -46.17 -35.25 -12.76
CA ALA A 263 -46.42 -36.55 -12.12
C ALA A 263 -47.21 -36.44 -10.80
N GLU A 264 -47.18 -35.29 -10.13
CA GLU A 264 -47.87 -35.05 -8.84
C GLU A 264 -49.33 -34.60 -8.95
N GLY A 265 -49.92 -34.51 -10.15
CA GLY A 265 -51.38 -34.49 -10.34
C GLY A 265 -52.15 -33.39 -9.57
N ARG A 266 -51.66 -32.15 -9.50
CA ARG A 266 -52.49 -31.01 -9.08
C ARG A 266 -53.11 -30.33 -10.31
N PRO A 267 -54.45 -30.29 -10.45
CA PRO A 267 -55.08 -29.54 -11.52
C PRO A 267 -54.82 -28.04 -11.33
N ILE A 268 -54.36 -27.38 -12.38
CA ILE A 268 -54.32 -25.92 -12.46
C ILE A 268 -55.75 -25.42 -12.30
N GLY A 269 -56.03 -24.78 -11.17
CA GLY A 269 -57.36 -24.31 -10.79
C GLY A 269 -57.96 -23.42 -11.87
N SER A 270 -59.21 -23.71 -12.21
CA SER A 270 -60.09 -22.93 -13.05
C SER A 270 -60.27 -21.52 -12.50
N GLY A 271 -59.48 -20.58 -13.02
CA GLY A 271 -59.69 -19.15 -12.91
C GLY A 271 -59.13 -18.52 -14.16
N ALA A 272 -59.96 -18.27 -15.16
CA ALA A 272 -59.57 -17.54 -16.35
C ALA A 272 -59.15 -16.10 -15.97
N PRO A 273 -58.02 -15.61 -16.48
CA PRO A 273 -57.93 -14.30 -17.08
C PRO A 273 -57.90 -14.47 -18.61
N GLY A 274 -58.47 -13.49 -19.30
CA GLY A 274 -58.85 -13.56 -20.71
C GLY A 274 -57.78 -14.10 -21.66
N ALA A 275 -58.28 -14.71 -22.74
CA ALA A 275 -57.51 -15.08 -23.91
C ALA A 275 -56.50 -13.98 -24.27
N PHE A 276 -55.21 -14.28 -24.06
CA PHE A 276 -54.15 -13.50 -24.68
C PHE A 276 -54.11 -13.95 -26.13
N ASP A 277 -54.58 -13.07 -27.01
CA ASP A 277 -54.49 -13.19 -28.45
C ASP A 277 -53.02 -13.33 -28.85
N ALA A 278 -52.65 -14.51 -29.35
CA ALA A 278 -51.28 -14.87 -29.73
C ALA A 278 -50.86 -14.27 -31.09
N THR A 279 -51.53 -13.22 -31.57
CA THR A 279 -51.25 -12.62 -32.88
C THR A 279 -50.61 -11.23 -32.85
N ALA A 280 -50.17 -10.74 -31.69
CA ALA A 280 -49.44 -9.47 -31.59
C ALA A 280 -48.16 -9.57 -30.76
N VAL A 281 -47.15 -10.26 -31.30
CA VAL A 281 -45.75 -9.97 -30.96
C VAL A 281 -45.03 -9.67 -32.27
N PRO A 282 -44.58 -8.42 -32.51
CA PRO A 282 -43.72 -8.15 -33.63
C PRO A 282 -42.41 -8.90 -33.40
N MET A 283 -42.05 -9.75 -34.34
CA MET A 283 -40.69 -10.22 -34.53
C MET A 283 -39.78 -8.98 -34.69
N GLY A 284 -39.16 -8.57 -33.58
CA GLY A 284 -38.14 -7.54 -33.56
C GLY A 284 -36.77 -8.18 -33.70
N ASN A 285 -36.19 -8.03 -34.88
CA ASN A 285 -34.83 -8.40 -35.25
C ASN A 285 -33.78 -8.04 -34.18
N GLY A 286 -32.71 -8.85 -34.15
CA GLY A 286 -31.62 -8.80 -33.18
C GLY A 286 -31.11 -7.40 -32.86
N ASN A 287 -30.79 -7.17 -31.58
CA ASN A 287 -30.17 -5.94 -31.16
C ASN A 287 -29.09 -6.21 -30.11
N ALA A 288 -27.91 -5.65 -30.37
CA ALA A 288 -26.76 -5.62 -29.50
C ALA A 288 -27.13 -5.13 -28.08
N SER A 289 -26.50 -5.73 -27.09
CA SER A 289 -26.53 -5.31 -25.69
C SER A 289 -26.35 -3.78 -25.56
N ARG A 290 -27.34 -3.08 -24.98
CA ARG A 290 -27.26 -1.64 -24.68
C ARG A 290 -26.52 -1.39 -23.37
N GLN A 291 -25.35 -2.01 -23.21
CA GLN A 291 -24.51 -1.87 -22.02
C GLN A 291 -24.13 -0.39 -21.83
N TYR A 292 -24.44 0.21 -20.68
CA TYR A 292 -24.02 1.57 -20.33
C TYR A 292 -22.74 1.55 -19.49
N ALA A 293 -22.56 0.52 -18.67
CA ALA A 293 -21.41 0.37 -17.79
C ALA A 293 -20.08 0.33 -18.56
N GLY A 294 -19.19 1.30 -18.28
CA GLY A 294 -17.83 1.38 -18.84
C GLY A 294 -17.71 2.07 -20.19
N LEU A 295 -18.81 2.59 -20.77
CA LEU A 295 -18.76 3.42 -21.97
C LEU A 295 -18.61 4.91 -21.63
N ASP A 296 -17.93 5.66 -22.48
CA ASP A 296 -17.87 7.11 -22.36
C ASP A 296 -19.22 7.76 -22.70
N LEU A 297 -19.45 8.95 -22.15
CA LEU A 297 -20.74 9.64 -22.25
C LEU A 297 -21.11 10.00 -23.70
N ILE A 298 -20.11 10.28 -24.55
CA ILE A 298 -20.31 10.64 -25.95
C ILE A 298 -20.81 9.40 -26.71
N THR A 299 -20.14 8.26 -26.55
CA THR A 299 -20.57 6.98 -27.14
C THR A 299 -21.99 6.59 -26.71
N ILE A 300 -22.36 6.83 -25.46
CA ILE A 300 -23.72 6.56 -24.97
C ILE A 300 -24.73 7.49 -25.65
N ALA A 301 -24.44 8.79 -25.72
CA ALA A 301 -25.32 9.79 -26.35
C ALA A 301 -25.50 9.53 -27.86
N ASP A 302 -24.41 9.23 -28.57
CA ASP A 302 -24.43 8.90 -30.00
C ASP A 302 -25.28 7.65 -30.28
N ARG A 303 -25.15 6.62 -29.43
CA ARG A 303 -25.96 5.39 -29.54
C ARG A 303 -27.44 5.65 -29.28
N ASP A 304 -27.73 6.50 -28.31
CA ASP A 304 -29.10 6.86 -27.94
C ASP A 304 -29.74 7.85 -28.94
N GLY A 305 -28.92 8.49 -29.79
CA GLY A 305 -29.36 9.46 -30.81
C GLY A 305 -29.78 10.81 -30.25
N GLU A 306 -29.44 11.08 -28.97
CA GLU A 306 -29.85 12.26 -28.22
C GLU A 306 -28.67 12.80 -27.42
N PRO A 307 -28.52 14.13 -27.24
CA PRO A 307 -27.42 14.72 -26.49
C PRO A 307 -27.49 14.44 -24.98
N VAL A 308 -28.56 13.79 -24.50
CA VAL A 308 -28.70 13.37 -23.10
C VAL A 308 -29.05 11.89 -23.09
N PRO A 309 -28.25 11.03 -22.40
CA PRO A 309 -28.55 9.61 -22.32
C PRO A 309 -29.96 9.33 -21.82
N VAL A 310 -30.66 8.40 -22.47
CA VAL A 310 -32.06 8.10 -22.18
C VAL A 310 -32.25 7.62 -20.73
N ILE A 311 -31.26 6.90 -20.20
CA ILE A 311 -31.24 6.47 -18.79
C ILE A 311 -31.27 7.65 -17.81
N VAL A 312 -30.51 8.72 -18.07
CA VAL A 312 -30.43 9.90 -17.20
C VAL A 312 -31.77 10.62 -17.19
N ALA A 313 -32.33 10.90 -18.37
CA ALA A 313 -33.62 11.56 -18.50
C ALA A 313 -34.73 10.74 -17.84
N ALA A 314 -34.73 9.42 -18.03
CA ALA A 314 -35.77 8.56 -17.49
C ALA A 314 -35.75 8.46 -15.97
N LEU A 315 -34.56 8.29 -15.37
CA LEU A 315 -34.40 8.24 -13.92
C LEU A 315 -34.77 9.58 -13.27
N ILE A 316 -34.35 10.71 -13.84
CA ILE A 316 -34.72 12.04 -13.34
C ILE A 316 -36.24 12.23 -13.39
N GLN A 317 -36.88 11.88 -14.51
CA GLN A 317 -38.32 12.00 -14.65
C GLN A 317 -39.09 11.10 -13.67
N ALA A 318 -38.60 9.89 -13.39
CA ALA A 318 -39.20 9.01 -12.39
C ALA A 318 -39.06 9.58 -10.96
N ILE A 319 -37.88 10.12 -10.61
CA ILE A 319 -37.63 10.76 -9.31
C ILE A 319 -38.54 11.98 -9.12
N GLU A 320 -38.67 12.82 -10.14
CA GLU A 320 -39.55 14.00 -10.10
C GLU A 320 -41.03 13.60 -9.99
N ALA A 321 -41.46 12.56 -10.72
CA ALA A 321 -42.83 12.06 -10.68
C ALA A 321 -43.23 11.50 -9.30
N GLN A 322 -42.27 10.92 -8.56
CA GLN A 322 -42.50 10.47 -7.18
C GLN A 322 -42.51 11.60 -6.15
N GLY A 323 -42.11 12.83 -6.52
CA GLY A 323 -42.05 13.98 -5.65
C GLY A 323 -40.71 14.18 -4.93
N LEU A 324 -40.32 15.44 -4.77
CA LEU A 324 -39.00 15.87 -4.29
C LEU A 324 -38.98 16.29 -2.81
N ALA A 325 -40.11 16.18 -2.11
CA ALA A 325 -40.30 16.67 -0.75
C ALA A 325 -39.73 15.77 0.36
N ARG A 326 -39.20 14.58 0.03
CA ARG A 326 -38.68 13.63 1.04
C ARG A 326 -37.39 14.16 1.65
N GLU A 327 -37.35 14.19 2.99
CA GLU A 327 -36.17 14.59 3.74
C GLU A 327 -34.94 13.75 3.34
N GLY A 328 -33.85 14.43 3.01
CA GLY A 328 -32.59 13.80 2.63
C GLY A 328 -32.61 13.09 1.28
N ILE A 329 -33.43 13.52 0.32
CA ILE A 329 -33.35 13.04 -1.07
C ILE A 329 -31.89 13.17 -1.58
N TYR A 330 -31.38 12.14 -2.27
CA TYR A 330 -29.96 11.93 -2.60
C TYR A 330 -28.98 11.68 -1.44
N ARG A 331 -29.26 12.14 -0.21
CA ARG A 331 -28.46 11.82 0.98
C ARG A 331 -28.70 10.39 1.46
N VAL A 332 -29.96 9.95 1.46
CA VAL A 332 -30.34 8.59 1.84
C VAL A 332 -30.05 7.64 0.68
N SER A 333 -29.16 6.67 0.91
CA SER A 333 -28.85 5.62 -0.07
C SER A 333 -29.96 4.57 -0.12
N GLY A 334 -30.29 4.13 -1.33
CA GLY A 334 -31.16 3.00 -1.57
C GLY A 334 -30.45 1.67 -1.30
N ASN A 335 -31.22 0.58 -1.31
CA ASN A 335 -30.66 -0.76 -1.18
C ASN A 335 -29.72 -1.05 -2.36
N SER A 336 -28.42 -1.21 -2.09
CA SER A 336 -27.38 -1.40 -3.10
C SER A 336 -27.65 -2.59 -4.03
N ALA A 337 -28.19 -3.70 -3.51
CA ALA A 337 -28.52 -4.87 -4.33
C ALA A 337 -29.73 -4.61 -5.24
N HIS A 338 -30.67 -3.74 -4.83
CA HIS A 338 -31.76 -3.33 -5.69
C HIS A 338 -31.30 -2.33 -6.75
N THR A 339 -30.46 -1.35 -6.38
CA THR A 339 -29.84 -0.40 -7.29
C THR A 339 -29.05 -1.10 -8.39
N ALA A 340 -28.19 -2.07 -8.02
CA ALA A 340 -27.43 -2.85 -8.99
C ALA A 340 -28.33 -3.68 -9.92
N ARG A 341 -29.43 -4.25 -9.39
CA ARG A 341 -30.42 -4.97 -10.22
C ARG A 341 -31.14 -4.05 -11.20
N LEU A 342 -31.52 -2.85 -10.77
CA LEU A 342 -32.17 -1.86 -11.63
C LEU A 342 -31.25 -1.44 -12.77
N LEU A 343 -30.00 -1.08 -12.47
CA LEU A 343 -29.00 -0.70 -13.49
C LEU A 343 -28.72 -1.85 -14.45
N ARG A 344 -28.49 -3.07 -13.93
CA ARG A 344 -28.27 -4.25 -14.77
C ARG A 344 -29.45 -4.57 -15.68
N ARG A 345 -30.69 -4.39 -15.20
CA ARG A 345 -31.90 -4.56 -16.02
C ARG A 345 -31.94 -3.54 -17.15
N ILE A 346 -31.56 -2.30 -16.86
CA ILE A 346 -31.47 -1.22 -17.85
C ILE A 346 -30.35 -1.49 -18.87
N ASP A 347 -29.20 -2.02 -18.44
CA ASP A 347 -28.09 -2.42 -19.33
C ASP A 347 -28.49 -3.55 -20.29
N LEU A 348 -29.23 -4.54 -19.81
CA LEU A 348 -29.59 -5.73 -20.59
C LEU A 348 -30.76 -5.50 -21.56
N HIS A 349 -31.76 -4.72 -21.13
CA HIS A 349 -33.03 -4.60 -21.85
C HIS A 349 -33.33 -3.17 -22.33
N GLY A 350 -32.42 -2.23 -22.09
CA GLY A 350 -32.65 -0.80 -22.29
C GLY A 350 -33.49 -0.19 -21.16
N THR A 351 -33.68 1.14 -21.23
CA THR A 351 -34.40 1.89 -20.21
C THR A 351 -35.84 1.42 -20.11
N ALA A 352 -36.26 1.02 -18.90
CA ALA A 352 -37.61 0.56 -18.65
C ALA A 352 -38.65 1.68 -18.93
N PRO A 353 -39.89 1.34 -19.32
CA PRO A 353 -40.96 2.33 -19.46
C PRO A 353 -41.16 3.13 -18.18
N GLN A 354 -41.52 4.41 -18.31
CA GLN A 354 -41.73 5.31 -17.17
C GLN A 354 -42.64 4.75 -16.04
N PRO A 355 -43.75 4.04 -16.34
CA PRO A 355 -44.58 3.42 -15.30
C PRO A 355 -43.78 2.44 -14.41
N ALA A 356 -42.95 1.60 -15.01
CA ALA A 356 -42.16 0.61 -14.27
C ALA A 356 -41.06 1.26 -13.40
N LEU A 357 -40.48 2.38 -13.86
CA LEU A 357 -39.52 3.13 -13.04
C LEU A 357 -40.18 3.89 -11.90
N ARG A 358 -41.46 4.29 -12.03
CA ARG A 358 -42.20 4.98 -10.96
C ARG A 358 -42.59 4.07 -9.81
N ASP A 359 -42.65 2.76 -10.03
CA ASP A 359 -42.95 1.77 -8.99
C ASP A 359 -41.70 1.40 -8.15
N GLU A 360 -40.51 1.81 -8.60
CA GLU A 360 -39.25 1.56 -7.89
C GLU A 360 -39.09 2.45 -6.64
N ASP A 361 -38.34 2.00 -5.64
CA ASP A 361 -38.06 2.82 -4.46
C ASP A 361 -37.26 4.08 -4.83
N ARG A 362 -37.70 5.26 -4.36
CA ARG A 362 -37.04 6.55 -4.63
C ARG A 362 -35.56 6.58 -4.29
N ALA A 363 -35.16 5.96 -3.17
CA ALA A 363 -33.77 5.88 -2.75
C ALA A 363 -32.96 4.99 -3.70
N VAL A 364 -33.57 3.96 -4.29
CA VAL A 364 -32.97 3.12 -5.35
C VAL A 364 -32.79 3.94 -6.64
N LEU A 365 -33.81 4.69 -7.08
CA LEU A 365 -33.71 5.56 -8.26
C LEU A 365 -32.61 6.63 -8.13
N THR A 366 -32.58 7.34 -6.98
CA THR A 366 -31.56 8.36 -6.71
C THR A 366 -30.15 7.76 -6.58
N SER A 367 -30.02 6.53 -6.08
CA SER A 367 -28.73 5.83 -6.02
C SER A 367 -28.29 5.33 -7.39
N ALA A 368 -29.21 4.84 -8.22
CA ALA A 368 -28.95 4.39 -9.57
C ALA A 368 -28.43 5.55 -10.44
N LEU A 369 -29.07 6.72 -10.33
CA LEU A 369 -28.63 7.90 -11.06
C LEU A 369 -27.21 8.33 -10.66
N LYS A 370 -26.90 8.39 -9.35
CA LYS A 370 -25.53 8.71 -8.88
C LYS A 370 -24.51 7.67 -9.34
N GLN A 371 -24.87 6.39 -9.29
CA GLN A 371 -24.00 5.29 -9.66
C GLN A 371 -23.67 5.33 -11.16
N PHE A 372 -24.64 5.64 -12.02
CA PHE A 372 -24.40 5.86 -13.45
C PHE A 372 -23.29 6.89 -13.70
N PHE A 373 -23.37 8.07 -13.08
CA PHE A 373 -22.35 9.11 -13.28
C PHE A 373 -20.98 8.72 -12.74
N ARG A 374 -20.92 8.01 -11.61
CA ARG A 374 -19.68 7.53 -11.00
C ARG A 374 -18.98 6.44 -11.83
N GLU A 375 -19.72 5.73 -12.67
CA GLU A 375 -19.20 4.65 -13.52
C GLU A 375 -18.75 5.15 -14.91
N LEU A 376 -18.91 6.46 -15.21
CA LEU A 376 -18.40 7.05 -16.43
C LEU A 376 -16.85 7.09 -16.40
N PRO A 377 -16.15 6.59 -17.44
CA PRO A 377 -14.69 6.52 -17.48
C PRO A 377 -13.94 7.85 -17.31
N ASP A 378 -14.55 8.97 -17.70
CA ASP A 378 -13.99 10.32 -17.56
C ASP A 378 -14.92 11.31 -16.82
N GLY A 379 -15.92 10.78 -16.09
CA GLY A 379 -16.88 11.59 -15.34
C GLY A 379 -17.82 12.42 -16.21
N LEU A 380 -18.72 13.18 -15.56
CA LEU A 380 -19.56 14.16 -16.25
C LEU A 380 -18.76 15.42 -16.59
N PHE A 381 -17.82 15.80 -15.73
CA PHE A 381 -16.83 16.84 -15.99
C PHE A 381 -15.51 16.17 -16.41
N PRO A 382 -15.18 16.16 -17.71
CA PRO A 382 -13.96 15.54 -18.21
C PRO A 382 -12.74 16.07 -17.47
N ARG A 383 -11.71 15.23 -17.26
CA ARG A 383 -10.49 15.63 -16.54
C ARG A 383 -9.83 16.89 -17.12
N ALA A 384 -9.95 17.10 -18.44
CA ALA A 384 -9.46 18.29 -19.13
C ALA A 384 -10.13 19.60 -18.66
N SER A 385 -11.38 19.55 -18.21
CA SER A 385 -12.16 20.71 -17.73
C SER A 385 -11.87 21.10 -16.28
N TYR A 386 -11.28 20.19 -15.48
CA TYR A 386 -11.06 20.40 -14.04
C TYR A 386 -10.14 21.59 -13.73
N ARG A 387 -8.99 21.68 -14.41
CA ARG A 387 -8.03 22.77 -14.18
C ARG A 387 -8.62 24.15 -14.54
N PRO A 388 -9.28 24.33 -15.71
CA PRO A 388 -10.03 25.55 -16.01
C PRO A 388 -11.09 25.87 -14.97
N LEU A 389 -11.90 24.90 -14.53
CA LEU A 389 -12.95 25.12 -13.52
C LEU A 389 -12.37 25.57 -12.18
N MET A 390 -11.29 24.93 -11.71
CA MET A 390 -10.62 25.32 -10.47
C MET A 390 -10.01 26.73 -10.54
N GLN A 391 -9.52 27.14 -11.72
CA GLN A 391 -9.06 28.51 -11.93
C GLN A 391 -10.21 29.50 -11.92
N ALA A 392 -11.32 29.19 -12.60
CA ALA A 392 -12.53 30.01 -12.61
C ALA A 392 -13.09 30.22 -11.19
N MET A 393 -13.08 29.18 -10.36
CA MET A 393 -13.59 29.22 -8.98
C MET A 393 -12.74 30.07 -8.02
N ARG A 394 -11.47 30.34 -8.34
CA ARG A 394 -10.58 31.21 -7.56
C ARG A 394 -10.82 32.70 -7.79
N ASN A 395 -11.70 33.08 -8.71
CA ASN A 395 -12.06 34.48 -8.91
C ASN A 395 -12.92 34.98 -7.73
N ASP A 396 -12.47 36.05 -7.09
CA ASP A 396 -13.16 36.69 -5.97
C ASP A 396 -14.45 37.40 -6.40
N ASP A 397 -14.48 37.90 -7.65
CA ASP A 397 -15.66 38.52 -8.26
C ASP A 397 -16.68 37.43 -8.66
N PRO A 398 -17.88 37.39 -8.03
CA PRO A 398 -18.89 36.38 -8.31
C PRO A 398 -19.38 36.38 -9.77
N GLN A 399 -19.45 37.56 -10.41
CA GLN A 399 -19.95 37.69 -11.76
C GLN A 399 -18.91 37.19 -12.78
N ARG A 400 -17.63 37.51 -12.58
CA ARG A 400 -16.54 36.96 -13.39
C ARG A 400 -16.37 35.47 -13.20
N ARG A 401 -16.53 34.97 -11.97
CA ARG A 401 -16.54 33.53 -11.67
C ARG A 401 -17.65 32.82 -12.45
N LEU A 402 -18.86 33.37 -12.44
CA LEU A 402 -20.00 32.81 -13.18
C LEU A 402 -19.75 32.81 -14.69
N MET A 403 -19.25 33.93 -15.25
CA MET A 403 -18.94 34.02 -16.68
C MET A 403 -17.87 32.99 -17.10
N ALA A 404 -16.80 32.84 -16.32
CA ALA A 404 -15.74 31.88 -16.61
C ALA A 404 -16.22 30.43 -16.54
N VAL A 405 -17.03 30.08 -15.53
CA VAL A 405 -17.65 28.74 -15.45
C VAL A 405 -18.59 28.50 -16.62
N HIS A 406 -19.37 29.51 -17.00
CA HIS A 406 -20.29 29.42 -18.13
C HIS A 406 -19.57 29.17 -19.46
N GLU A 407 -18.47 29.89 -19.72
CA GLU A 407 -17.63 29.70 -20.89
C GLU A 407 -17.05 28.28 -20.97
N ILE A 408 -16.56 27.74 -19.85
CA ILE A 408 -16.01 26.38 -19.79
C ILE A 408 -17.09 25.34 -20.07
N ILE A 409 -18.28 25.48 -19.47
CA ILE A 409 -19.39 24.54 -19.66
C ILE A 409 -19.89 24.57 -21.12
N ASN A 410 -19.99 25.75 -21.74
CA ASN A 410 -20.38 25.88 -23.15
C ASN A 410 -19.33 25.31 -24.12
N GLY A 411 -18.07 25.19 -23.69
CA GLY A 411 -17.01 24.57 -24.49
C GLY A 411 -16.96 23.05 -24.41
N LEU A 412 -17.82 22.42 -23.61
CA LEU A 412 -17.90 20.96 -23.50
C LEU A 412 -18.64 20.36 -24.71
N PRO A 413 -18.35 19.08 -25.07
CA PRO A 413 -19.12 18.38 -26.08
C PRO A 413 -20.62 18.32 -25.74
N ASP A 414 -21.48 18.29 -26.76
CA ASP A 414 -22.94 18.35 -26.62
C ASP A 414 -23.50 17.33 -25.61
N ALA A 415 -22.95 16.11 -25.60
CA ALA A 415 -23.32 15.06 -24.65
C ALA A 415 -23.11 15.47 -23.18
N HIS A 416 -21.96 16.09 -22.89
CA HIS A 416 -21.63 16.58 -21.55
C HIS A 416 -22.47 17.82 -21.21
N TYR A 417 -22.53 18.78 -22.11
CA TYR A 417 -23.28 20.03 -21.93
C TYR A 417 -24.76 19.77 -21.67
N GLY A 418 -25.42 18.99 -22.54
CA GLY A 418 -26.83 18.64 -22.41
C GLY A 418 -27.12 17.89 -21.12
N THR A 419 -26.26 16.93 -20.76
CA THR A 419 -26.42 16.14 -19.54
C THR A 419 -26.24 16.98 -18.28
N ILE A 420 -25.27 17.91 -18.25
CA ILE A 420 -25.09 18.88 -17.16
C ILE A 420 -26.34 19.75 -17.01
N GLN A 421 -26.89 20.28 -18.10
CA GLN A 421 -28.08 21.13 -18.03
C GLN A 421 -29.28 20.39 -17.44
N VAL A 422 -29.52 19.15 -17.86
CA VAL A 422 -30.64 18.34 -17.35
C VAL A 422 -30.44 18.02 -15.87
N LEU A 423 -29.24 17.56 -15.49
CA LEU A 423 -28.94 17.25 -14.10
C LEU A 423 -29.04 18.49 -13.20
N PHE A 424 -28.43 19.60 -13.58
CA PHE A 424 -28.38 20.79 -12.72
C PHE A 424 -29.75 21.45 -12.62
N ARG A 425 -30.58 21.40 -13.67
CA ARG A 425 -31.98 21.82 -13.60
C ARG A 425 -32.78 20.95 -12.63
N HIS A 426 -32.53 19.63 -12.62
CA HIS A 426 -33.14 18.74 -11.64
C HIS A 426 -32.69 19.09 -10.21
N LEU A 427 -31.38 19.26 -9.97
CA LEU A 427 -30.85 19.61 -8.65
C LEU A 427 -31.36 20.97 -8.16
N ALA A 428 -31.54 21.95 -9.06
CA ALA A 428 -32.16 23.22 -8.73
C ALA A 428 -33.61 23.08 -8.25
N LYS A 429 -34.40 22.18 -8.87
CA LYS A 429 -35.77 21.87 -8.40
C LYS A 429 -35.76 21.22 -7.01
N VAL A 430 -34.78 20.35 -6.74
CA VAL A 430 -34.61 19.73 -5.41
C VAL A 430 -34.25 20.79 -4.37
N ALA A 431 -33.28 21.66 -4.66
CA ALA A 431 -32.88 22.75 -3.77
C ALA A 431 -34.01 23.77 -3.54
N ALA A 432 -34.86 24.02 -4.53
CA ALA A 432 -36.04 24.88 -4.36
C ALA A 432 -37.06 24.34 -3.33
N GLN A 433 -36.99 23.05 -2.99
CA GLN A 433 -37.81 22.41 -1.94
C GLN A 433 -37.04 22.16 -0.63
N GLU A 434 -35.92 22.87 -0.42
CA GLU A 434 -35.05 22.72 0.77
C GLU A 434 -35.84 22.81 2.08
N ALA A 435 -36.86 23.67 2.16
CA ALA A 435 -37.69 23.82 3.36
C ALA A 435 -38.35 22.50 3.82
N THR A 436 -38.59 21.55 2.90
CA THR A 436 -39.20 20.25 3.21
C THR A 436 -38.17 19.11 3.15
N ASN A 437 -37.34 19.07 2.11
CA ASN A 437 -36.40 17.96 1.92
C ASN A 437 -35.05 18.15 2.62
N ARG A 438 -34.76 19.35 3.14
CA ARG A 438 -33.51 19.74 3.83
C ARG A 438 -32.23 19.61 2.99
N MET A 439 -32.35 19.65 1.67
CA MET A 439 -31.23 19.55 0.73
C MET A 439 -30.95 20.89 0.06
N SER A 440 -30.06 21.69 0.66
CA SER A 440 -29.54 22.93 0.07
C SER A 440 -28.64 22.66 -1.15
N ALA A 441 -28.35 23.70 -1.94
CA ALA A 441 -27.38 23.61 -3.04
C ALA A 441 -26.00 23.13 -2.55
N ASP A 442 -25.55 23.58 -1.38
CA ASP A 442 -24.29 23.15 -0.76
C ASP A 442 -24.32 21.67 -0.37
N ASN A 443 -25.42 21.21 0.24
CA ASN A 443 -25.59 19.80 0.63
C ASN A 443 -25.61 18.88 -0.61
N LEU A 444 -26.26 19.32 -1.70
CA LEU A 444 -26.26 18.59 -2.95
C LEU A 444 -24.86 18.58 -3.59
N GLY A 445 -24.13 19.70 -3.55
CA GLY A 445 -22.75 19.79 -4.04
C GLY A 445 -21.80 18.78 -3.38
N LEU A 446 -21.91 18.61 -2.06
CA LEU A 446 -21.11 17.63 -1.31
C LEU A 446 -21.41 16.18 -1.70
N ILE A 447 -22.67 15.86 -2.01
CA ILE A 447 -23.09 14.51 -2.39
C ILE A 447 -22.70 14.19 -3.84
N TRP A 448 -22.90 15.16 -4.74
CA TRP A 448 -22.71 14.97 -6.17
C TRP A 448 -21.28 15.15 -6.63
N GLY A 449 -20.47 15.98 -5.97
CA GLY A 449 -19.07 16.23 -6.33
C GLY A 449 -18.27 14.95 -6.63
N PRO A 450 -18.24 13.94 -5.73
CA PRO A 450 -17.51 12.70 -5.96
C PRO A 450 -18.08 11.79 -7.08
N SER A 451 -19.29 12.04 -7.56
CA SER A 451 -19.93 11.25 -8.62
C SER A 451 -19.86 11.92 -10.00
N LEU A 452 -19.50 13.21 -10.06
CA LEU A 452 -19.44 13.99 -11.31
C LEU A 452 -18.02 14.25 -11.80
N LEU A 453 -17.04 14.09 -10.91
CA LEU A 453 -15.59 14.16 -11.15
C LEU A 453 -15.03 12.75 -11.28
#